data_AF-A0A6M7WNK4-F1
#
_entry.id   AF-A0A6M7WNK4-F1
#
_cell.length_a   1.000
_cell.length_b   1.000
_cell.length_c   1.000
_cell.angle_alpha   90.00
_cell.angle_beta   90.00
_cell.angle_gamma   90.00
#
_symmetry.space_group_name_H-M   'P 1'
#
loop_
_entity.id
_entity.type
_entity.pdbx_description
1 polymer ?
#
loop_
_entity_poly.entity_id
_entity_poly.type
_entity_poly.pdbx_seq_one_letter_code
_entity_poly.pdbx_strand_id
1 'polypeptide(L)' 'MATTAALVWYLVIAGPQGGMVVLPSTFDKREQCTAAITEYQKQPTPTGWSIQCVPSASPFTDNGSAE' A
#
# COMPACT_ATOMS: atom_id res chain seq x y z
N MET A 1 -25.59 -3.05 10.12
CA MET A 1 -24.93 -2.07 9.23
C MET A 1 -23.74 -2.80 8.61
N ALA A 2 -23.64 -2.87 7.28
CA ALA A 2 -22.48 -3.49 6.65
C ALA A 2 -21.28 -2.56 6.89
N THR A 3 -20.34 -3.01 7.72
CA THR A 3 -19.04 -2.37 7.89
C THR A 3 -18.35 -2.44 6.53
N THR A 4 -18.47 -1.37 5.73
CA THR A 4 -17.65 -1.21 4.54
C THR A 4 -16.23 -1.02 5.04
N ALA A 5 -15.48 -2.12 5.16
CA ALA A 5 -14.07 -2.07 5.48
C ALA A 5 -13.42 -1.10 4.49
N ALA A 6 -12.95 0.05 4.98
CA ALA A 6 -12.21 0.98 4.16
C ALA A 6 -10.92 0.25 3.76
N LEU A 7 -10.81 -0.14 2.49
CA LEU A 7 -9.60 -0.75 1.97
C LEU A 7 -8.60 0.37 1.72
N VAL A 8 -7.50 0.37 2.47
CA VAL A 8 -6.35 1.24 2.20
C VAL A 8 -5.35 0.47 1.36
N TRP A 9 -4.74 1.16 0.42
CA TRP A 9 -3.73 0.64 -0.47
C TRP A 9 -2.37 1.16 -0.04
N TYR A 10 -1.45 0.23 0.19
CA TYR A 10 -0.07 0.54 0.52
C TYR A 10 0.80 0.30 -0.71
N LEU A 11 1.73 1.23 -0.96
CA LEU A 11 2.80 1.03 -1.92
C LEU A 11 3.95 0.33 -1.20
N VAL A 12 4.17 -0.93 -1.55
CA VAL A 12 5.19 -1.79 -0.98
C VAL A 12 6.29 -1.97 -1.99
N ILE A 13 7.54 -1.84 -1.54
CA ILE A 13 8.72 -2.05 -2.34
C ILE A 13 9.49 -3.23 -1.74
N ALA A 14 9.55 -4.33 -2.48
CA ALA A 14 10.28 -5.53 -2.12
C ALA A 14 11.67 -5.51 -2.77
N GLY A 15 12.72 -5.57 -1.96
CA GLY A 15 14.09 -5.70 -2.42
C GLY A 15 14.47 -7.17 -2.67
N PRO A 16 15.52 -7.42 -3.46
CA PRO A 16 15.93 -8.78 -3.86
C PRO A 16 16.45 -9.64 -2.70
N GLN A 17 16.85 -9.01 -1.58
CA GLN A 17 17.33 -9.69 -0.38
C GLN A 17 16.20 -10.00 0.64
N GLY A 18 14.93 -9.85 0.23
CA GLY A 18 13.78 -10.09 1.11
C GLY A 18 13.42 -8.92 2.05
N GLY A 19 14.09 -7.77 1.91
CA GLY A 19 13.72 -6.55 2.61
C GLY A 19 12.45 -5.95 2.01
N MET A 20 11.50 -5.52 2.85
CA MET A 20 10.27 -4.85 2.43
C MET A 20 10.26 -3.44 2.99
N VAL A 21 9.99 -2.46 2.14
CA VAL A 21 9.75 -1.07 2.55
C VAL A 21 8.32 -0.72 2.19
N VAL A 22 7.53 -0.35 3.20
CA VAL A 22 6.17 0.15 3.01
C VAL A 22 6.24 1.67 3.08
N LEU A 23 5.75 2.37 2.07
CA LEU A 23 5.66 3.82 2.15
C LEU A 23 4.62 4.22 3.21
N PRO A 24 4.89 5.26 4.03
CA PRO A 24 3.95 5.72 5.04
C PRO A 24 2.66 6.32 4.45
N SER A 25 2.68 6.70 3.16
CA SER A 25 1.52 7.22 2.46
C SER A 25 0.60 6.07 2.01
N THR A 26 -0.61 6.06 2.55
CA THR A 26 -1.70 5.17 2.11
C THR A 26 -2.58 5.83 1.07
N PHE A 27 -3.18 5.03 0.19
CA PHE A 27 -4.15 5.48 -0.81
C PHE A 27 -5.52 4.88 -0.54
N ASP A 28 -6.59 5.65 -0.67
CA ASP A 28 -7.96 5.13 -0.55
C ASP A 28 -8.38 4.27 -1.75
N LYS A 29 -7.81 4.55 -2.93
CA LYS A 29 -8.15 3.85 -4.18
C LYS A 29 -6.95 3.13 -4.76
N ARG A 30 -7.20 1.94 -5.31
CA ARG A 30 -6.21 1.15 -6.07
C ARG A 30 -5.56 1.98 -7.18
N GLU A 31 -6.37 2.73 -7.92
CA GLU A 31 -5.93 3.54 -9.06
C GLU A 31 -4.92 4.62 -8.64
N GLN A 32 -5.11 5.23 -7.48
CA GLN A 32 -4.17 6.22 -6.93
C GLN A 32 -2.85 5.56 -6.55
N CYS A 33 -2.89 4.37 -5.95
CA CYS A 33 -1.68 3.60 -5.66
C CYS A 33 -0.94 3.22 -6.96
N THR A 34 -1.64 2.73 -7.98
CA THR A 34 -1.02 2.38 -9.27
C THR A 34 -0.41 3.60 -9.96
N ALA A 35 -1.08 4.76 -9.92
CA ALA A 35 -0.52 6.00 -10.43
C ALA A 35 0.78 6.40 -9.70
N ALA A 36 0.83 6.20 -8.38
CA ALA A 36 2.05 6.44 -7.61
C ALA A 36 3.19 5.48 -7.98
N ILE A 37 2.91 4.23 -8.34
CA ILE A 37 3.93 3.31 -8.88
C ILE A 37 4.52 3.89 -10.17
N THR A 38 3.68 4.37 -11.09
CA THR A 38 4.16 4.98 -12.34
C THR A 38 5.06 6.18 -12.08
N GLU A 39 4.72 7.03 -11.11
CA GLU A 39 5.57 8.15 -10.71
C GLU A 39 6.89 7.67 -10.09
N TYR A 40 6.84 6.63 -9.25
CA TYR A 40 8.01 6.05 -8.63
C TYR A 40 8.97 5.45 -9.66
N GLN A 41 8.43 4.80 -10.70
CA GLN A 41 9.22 4.24 -11.81
C GLN A 41 9.92 5.29 -12.68
N LYS A 42 9.54 6.57 -12.60
CA LYS A 42 10.30 7.66 -13.25
C LYS A 42 11.65 7.90 -12.58
N GLN A 43 11.79 7.50 -11.32
CA GLN A 43 13.07 7.52 -10.62
C GLN A 43 13.83 6.22 -10.93
N PRO A 44 15.17 6.27 -11.03
CA PRO A 44 15.97 5.07 -11.23
C PRO A 44 15.77 4.12 -10.06
N THR A 45 14.89 3.15 -10.25
CA THR A 45 14.61 2.12 -9.25
C THR A 45 15.78 1.15 -9.25
N PRO A 46 16.38 0.81 -8.09
CA PRO A 46 17.50 -0.10 -8.05
C PRO A 46 17.13 -1.46 -8.65
N THR A 47 18.02 -2.05 -9.44
CA THR A 47 17.76 -3.33 -10.11
C THR A 47 17.42 -4.43 -9.11
N GLY A 48 16.37 -5.20 -9.40
CA GLY A 48 15.89 -6.28 -8.53
C GLY A 48 14.84 -5.86 -7.49
N TRP A 49 14.46 -4.59 -7.45
CA TRP A 49 13.38 -4.10 -6.59
C TRP A 49 12.03 -4.23 -7.32
N SER A 50 11.02 -4.72 -6.61
CA SER A 50 9.65 -4.90 -7.12
C SER A 50 8.69 -4.02 -6.35
N ILE A 51 7.85 -3.26 -7.05
CA ILE A 51 6.89 -2.35 -6.44
C ILE A 51 5.48 -2.90 -6.64
N GLN A 52 4.69 -2.96 -5.56
CA GLN A 52 3.35 -3.53 -5.59
C GLN A 52 2.37 -2.69 -4.75
N CYS A 53 1.13 -2.63 -5.22
CA CYS A 53 0.00 -2.09 -4.46
C CYS A 53 -0.66 -3.21 -3.68
N VAL A 54 -0.53 -3.18 -2.36
CA VAL A 54 -1.11 -4.17 -1.47
C VAL A 54 -2.34 -3.58 -0.78
N PRO A 55 -3.53 -4.18 -0.94
CA PRO A 55 -4.70 -3.80 -0.18
C PRO A 55 -4.54 -4.29 1.27
N SER A 56 -4.82 -3.42 2.22
CA SER A 56 -4.95 -3.79 3.63
C SER A 56 -6.28 -3.28 4.17
N ALA A 57 -6.81 -3.98 5.18
CA ALA A 57 -7.91 -3.46 5.96
C ALA A 57 -7.39 -2.25 6.75
N SER A 58 -8.05 -1.10 6.62
CA SER A 58 -7.66 0.09 7.39
C SER A 58 -7.69 -0.22 8.88
N PRO A 59 -6.60 0.01 9.64
CA PRO A 59 -6.65 -0.12 11.10
C PRO A 59 -7.64 0.89 11.72
N PHE A 60 -7.97 1.97 11.00
CA PHE A 60 -8.99 2.93 11.41
C PHE A 60 -10.43 2.39 11.37
N THR A 61 -10.67 1.20 10.79
CA THR A 61 -11.97 0.51 10.87
C THR A 61 -12.08 -0.41 12.09
N ASP A 62 -10.96 -0.77 12.74
CA ASP A 62 -10.95 -1.60 13.95
C ASP A 62 -10.80 -0.72 15.21
N ASN A 63 -11.76 0.17 15.42
CA ASN A 63 -12.04 0.72 16.76
C ASN A 63 -13.54 0.50 17.08
N GLY A 64 -13.99 -0.73 16.85
CA GLY A 64 -15.35 -1.19 17.17
C GLY A 64 -15.39 -2.57 17.83
N SER A 65 -14.25 -3.07 18.33
CA SER A 65 -14.17 -4.26 19.17
C SER A 65 -13.75 -3.86 20.59
N ALA A 66 -14.59 -3.08 21.26
CA ALA A 66 -14.50 -2.84 22.70
C ALA A 66 -15.87 -2.50 23.30
N GLU A 67 -16.84 -3.41 23.14
CA GLU A 67 -17.93 -3.65 24.10
C GLU A 67 -18.47 -5.09 24.01
#